data_AF-A0A370L4D7-F1
#
_entry.id   AF-A0A370L4D7-F1
#
_cell.length_a   1.000
_cell.length_b   1.000
_cell.length_c   1.000
_cell.angle_alpha   90.00
_cell.angle_beta   90.00
_cell.angle_gamma   90.00
#
_symmetry.space_group_name_H-M   'P 1'
#
loop_
_entity.id
_entity.type
_entity.pdbx_description
1 polymer ?
#
loop_
_entity_poly.entity_id
_entity_poly.type
_entity_poly.pdbx_seq_one_letter_code
_entity_poly.pdbx_strand_id
1 'polypeptide(L)' 'MYDFNPDPNATDLLVGRPVADVERDLILATLRETGGNRTHAADILRISIRTLRNKLGLYAAGGHDVPESGQATH' A
#
# COMPACT_ATOMS: atom_id res chain seq x y z
N MET A 1 2.82 -7.35 -17.61
CA MET A 1 3.63 -6.27 -16.99
C MET A 1 2.63 -5.16 -16.69
N TYR A 2 2.47 -4.74 -15.44
CA TYR A 2 1.53 -3.65 -15.10
C TYR A 2 2.12 -2.33 -15.63
N ASP A 3 1.66 -1.89 -16.81
CA ASP A 3 1.93 -0.53 -17.29
C ASP A 3 0.99 0.42 -16.55
N PHE A 4 1.45 0.89 -15.40
CA PHE A 4 0.77 1.94 -14.66
C PHE A 4 1.00 3.26 -15.37
N ASN A 5 -0.02 3.76 -16.06
CA ASN A 5 -0.04 5.12 -16.58
C ASN A 5 -1.04 5.94 -15.74
N PRO A 6 -0.61 6.49 -14.58
CA PRO A 6 -1.49 7.30 -13.76
C PRO A 6 -1.90 8.55 -14.54
N ASP A 7 -3.08 9.08 -14.22
CA ASP A 7 -3.44 10.42 -14.64
C ASP A 7 -2.34 11.39 -14.16
N PRO A 8 -1.71 12.18 -15.04
CA PRO A 8 -0.62 13.08 -14.67
C PRO A 8 -1.01 14.12 -13.62
N ASN A 9 -2.31 14.40 -13.46
CA ASN A 9 -2.80 15.33 -12.43
C ASN A 9 -3.02 14.65 -11.06
N ALA A 10 -2.95 13.31 -10.98
CA ALA A 10 -3.14 12.60 -9.72
C ALA A 10 -2.01 12.89 -8.71
N THR A 11 -0.81 13.23 -9.18
CA THR A 11 0.32 13.58 -8.32
C THR A 11 0.15 14.95 -7.65
N ASP A 12 -0.57 15.88 -8.29
CA ASP A 12 -0.81 17.21 -7.74
C ASP A 12 -1.63 17.15 -6.44
N LEU A 13 -2.50 16.15 -6.30
CA LEU A 13 -3.29 15.88 -5.10
C LEU A 13 -2.43 15.41 -3.90
N LEU A 14 -1.19 14.97 -4.15
CA LEU A 14 -0.28 14.48 -3.12
C LEU A 14 0.70 15.57 -2.64
N VAL A 15 0.80 16.69 -3.34
CA VAL A 15 1.74 17.78 -3.02
C VAL A 15 1.46 18.34 -1.64
N GLY A 16 2.51 18.48 -0.82
CA GLY A 16 2.42 18.98 0.55
C GLY A 16 2.05 17.93 1.60
N ARG A 17 1.71 16.69 1.21
CA ARG A 17 1.52 15.59 2.16
C ARG A 17 2.89 15.00 2.58
N PRO A 18 3.04 14.57 3.84
CA PRO A 18 4.22 13.82 4.26
C PRO A 18 4.38 12.54 3.44
N VAL A 19 5.60 12.25 3.00
CA VAL A 19 5.91 11.03 2.23
C VAL A 19 5.47 9.77 2.99
N ALA A 20 5.63 9.75 4.32
CA ALA A 20 5.22 8.63 5.16
C ALA A 20 3.70 8.36 5.10
N ASP A 21 2.88 9.41 4.99
CA ASP A 21 1.43 9.26 4.89
C ASP A 21 1.02 8.77 3.49
N VAL A 22 1.63 9.33 2.44
CA VAL A 22 1.39 8.89 1.05
C VAL A 22 1.80 7.43 0.87
N GLU A 23 2.98 7.05 1.37
CA GLU A 23 3.49 5.68 1.32
C GLU A 23 2.55 4.72 2.06
N ARG A 24 2.11 5.08 3.27
CA ARG A 24 1.18 4.25 4.06
C ARG A 24 -0.15 4.07 3.33
N ASP A 25 -0.76 5.15 2.88
CA ASP A 25 -2.07 5.10 2.22
C ASP A 25 -1.99 4.26 0.95
N LEU A 26 -0.90 4.41 0.18
CA LEU A 26 -0.62 3.61 -1.02
C LEU A 26 -0.46 2.13 -0.68
N ILE A 27 0.36 1.79 0.33
CA ILE A 27 0.57 0.39 0.76
C ILE A 27 -0.75 -0.26 1.19
N LEU A 28 -1.56 0.44 1.99
CA LEU A 28 -2.84 -0.09 2.48
C LEU A 28 -3.86 -0.21 1.35
N ALA A 29 -3.90 0.74 0.40
CA ALA A 29 -4.76 0.67 -0.77
C ALA A 29 -4.40 -0.53 -1.65
N THR A 30 -3.11 -0.74 -1.94
CA THR A 30 -2.68 -1.92 -2.71
C THR A 30 -3.01 -3.22 -1.99
N LEU A 31 -2.89 -3.28 -0.66
CA LEU A 31 -3.31 -4.48 0.09
C LEU A 31 -4.81 -4.75 0.00
N ARG A 32 -5.65 -3.72 0.04
CA ARG A 32 -7.10 -3.89 -0.17
C ARG A 32 -7.39 -4.44 -1.56
N GLU A 33 -6.75 -3.87 -2.59
CA GLU A 33 -6.87 -4.33 -3.97
C GLU A 33 -6.44 -5.79 -4.16
N THR A 34 -5.39 -6.22 -3.45
CA THR A 34 -4.92 -7.62 -3.50
C THR A 34 -5.60 -8.56 -2.51
N GLY A 35 -6.67 -8.13 -1.82
CA GLY A 35 -7.38 -8.95 -0.82
C GLY A 35 -6.52 -9.36 0.38
N GLY A 36 -5.58 -8.50 0.78
CA GLY A 36 -4.62 -8.75 1.85
C GLY A 36 -3.43 -9.64 1.43
N ASN A 37 -3.29 -9.96 0.13
CA ASN A 37 -2.15 -10.75 -0.36
C ASN A 37 -0.87 -9.90 -0.36
N ARG A 38 -0.08 -10.09 0.69
CA ARG A 38 1.18 -9.36 0.94
C ARG A 38 2.25 -9.63 -0.11
N THR A 39 2.37 -10.85 -0.62
CA THR A 39 3.35 -11.16 -1.69
C THR A 39 3.00 -10.38 -2.95
N HIS A 40 1.73 -10.45 -3.36
CA HIS A 40 1.30 -9.76 -4.57
C HIS A 40 1.38 -8.23 -4.43
N ALA A 41 1.02 -7.68 -3.26
CA ALA A 41 1.16 -6.25 -3.00
C ALA A 41 2.63 -5.78 -3.04
N ALA A 42 3.56 -6.56 -2.48
CA ALA A 42 4.99 -6.26 -2.53
C ALA A 42 5.52 -6.24 -3.97
N ASP A 43 5.07 -7.19 -4.80
CA ASP A 43 5.44 -7.26 -6.22
C ASP A 43 4.91 -6.06 -7.02
N ILE A 44 3.68 -5.61 -6.75
CA ILE A 44 3.09 -4.41 -7.37
C ILE A 44 3.86 -3.15 -6.97
N LEU A 45 4.13 -2.99 -5.67
CA LEU A 45 4.81 -1.82 -5.11
C LEU A 45 6.32 -1.80 -5.35
N ARG A 46 6.87 -2.89 -5.92
CA ARG A 46 8.31 -3.04 -6.20
C ARG A 46 9.19 -2.86 -4.98
N ILE A 47 8.74 -3.35 -3.83
CA ILE A 47 9.53 -3.44 -2.59
C ILE A 47 9.66 -4.89 -2.14
N SER A 48 10.68 -5.18 -1.32
CA SER A 48 10.80 -6.54 -0.78
C SER A 48 9.62 -6.88 0.14
N ILE A 49 9.21 -8.15 0.16
CA ILE A 49 8.20 -8.64 1.11
C ILE A 49 8.59 -8.37 2.58
N ARG A 50 9.90 -8.31 2.87
CA ARG A 50 10.41 -7.93 4.19
C ARG A 50 10.09 -6.47 4.51
N THR A 51 10.37 -5.57 3.57
CA THR A 51 10.05 -4.14 3.69
C THR A 51 8.56 -3.95 3.92
N LEU A 52 7.71 -4.60 3.12
CA LEU A 52 6.27 -4.52 3.28
C LEU A 52 5.85 -4.96 4.69
N ARG A 53 6.28 -6.15 5.14
CA ARG A 53 5.94 -6.66 6.48
C ARG A 53 6.38 -5.73 7.61
N ASN A 54 7.57 -5.13 7.49
CA ASN A 54 8.06 -4.16 8.47
C ASN A 54 7.15 -2.93 8.52
N LYS A 55 6.77 -2.38 7.37
CA LYS A 55 5.85 -1.23 7.27
C LYS A 55 4.49 -1.57 7.89
N LEU A 56 3.92 -2.74 7.60
CA LEU A 56 2.66 -3.17 8.20
C LEU A 56 2.73 -3.30 9.72
N GLY A 57 3.84 -3.80 10.26
CA GLY A 57 4.07 -3.84 11.70
C GLY A 57 4.10 -2.46 12.34
N LEU A 58 4.76 -1.48 11.69
CA LEU A 58 4.78 -0.09 12.14
C LEU A 58 3.38 0.54 12.08
N TYR A 59 2.62 0.28 11.01
CA TYR A 59 1.27 0.82 10.86
C TYR A 59 0.30 0.25 11.91
N ALA A 60 0.34 -1.05 12.15
CA ALA A 60 -0.45 -1.68 13.20
C ALA A 60 -0.09 -1.14 14.59
N ALA A 61 1.20 -0.96 14.89
CA ALA A 61 1.65 -0.36 16.14
C ALA A 61 1.23 1.11 16.30
N GLY A 62 1.08 1.84 15.19
CA GLY A 62 0.54 3.19 15.14
C GLY A 62 -0.99 3.28 15.18
N GLY A 63 -1.69 2.15 15.30
CA GLY A 63 -3.16 2.10 15.37
C GLY A 63 -3.86 2.20 14.01
N HIS A 64 -3.15 1.97 12.91
CA HIS A 64 -3.76 1.94 11.58
C HIS A 64 -4.41 0.59 11.30
N ASP A 65 -5.53 0.63 10.59
CA ASP A 65 -6.21 -0.57 10.11
C ASP A 65 -5.42 -1.23 8.98
N VAL A 66 -4.89 -2.42 9.25
CA VAL A 66 -4.09 -3.20 8.30
C VAL A 66 -4.95 -4.37 7.82
N PRO A 67 -5.27 -4.44 6.52
CA PRO A 67 -6.04 -5.55 5.96
C PRO A 67 -5.40 -6.90 6.28
N GLU A 68 -6.17 -7.79 6.91
CA GLU A 68 -5.73 -9.15 7.17
C GLU A 68 -5.70 -9.98 5.89
N SER A 69 -4.76 -10.92 5.84
CA SER A 69 -4.64 -11.86 4.73
C SER A 69 -5.90 -12.75 4.69
N GLY A 70 -6.71 -12.65 3.63
CA GLY A 70 -7.91 -13.49 3.45
C GLY A 70 -9.25 -12.81 3.73
N GLN A 71 -9.27 -11.52 4.10
CA GLN A 71 -10.49 -10.71 4.13
C GLN A 71 -10.78 -10.20 2.71
N ALA A 72 -11.27 -11.09 1.84
CA ALA A 72 -11.86 -10.68 0.57
C ALA A 72 -13.15 -9.91 0.89
N THR A 73 -13.10 -8.58 0.76
CA THR A 73 -14.32 -7.77 0.85
C THR A 73 -15.02 -7.91 -0.50
N HIS A 74 -16.19 -8.55 -0.47
CA HIS A 74 -17.10 -8.77 -1.60
C HIS A 74 -17.94 -7.52 -1.88
#